data_AF-A0A8J3QIE6-F1
#
_entry.id   AF-A0A8J3QIE6-F1
#
_cell.length_a   1.000
_cell.length_b   1.000
_cell.length_c   1.000
_cell.angle_alpha   90.00
_cell.angle_beta   90.00
_cell.angle_gamma   90.00
#
_symmetry.space_group_name_H-M   'P 1'
#
loop_
_entity.id
_entity.type
_entity.pdbx_description
1 polymer ?
#
loop_
_entity_poly.entity_id
_entity_poly.type
_entity_poly.pdbx_seq_one_letter_code
_entity_poly.pdbx_strand_id
1 'polypeptide(L)' 'MQEAAELLGTSVRFPRRLIQERRIKFVKLGTHVRIPESALLALIAEGTVEPVNVAWSGGKVVS' A
#
# COMPACT_ATOMS: atom_id res chain seq x y z
N MET A 1 2.78 -12.75 -7.87
CA MET A 1 1.94 -11.55 -8.12
C MET A 1 0.62 -11.61 -7.36
N GLN A 2 -0.01 -12.79 -7.30
CA GLN A 2 -1.22 -13.02 -6.51
C GLN A 2 -1.02 -12.67 -5.03
N GLU A 3 0.06 -13.16 -4.41
CA GLU A 3 0.46 -12.83 -3.03
C GLU A 3 0.52 -11.32 -2.76
N ALA A 4 1.10 -10.53 -3.67
CA ALA A 4 1.17 -9.08 -3.52
C ALA A 4 -0.21 -8.41 -3.60
N ALA A 5 -1.11 -8.96 -4.42
CA ALA A 5 -2.48 -8.47 -4.54
C ALA A 5 -3.28 -8.81 -3.27
N GLU A 6 -3.12 -10.03 -2.75
CA GLU A 6 -3.71 -10.49 -1.49
C GLU A 6 -3.25 -9.65 -0.30
N LEU A 7 -1.94 -9.42 -0.16
CA LEU A 7 -1.38 -8.58 0.91
C LEU A 7 -1.93 -7.14 0.87
N LEU A 8 -2.09 -6.58 -0.33
CA LEU A 8 -2.63 -5.23 -0.50
C LEU A 8 -4.17 -5.18 -0.44
N GLY A 9 -4.87 -6.32 -0.37
CA GLY A 9 -6.33 -6.36 -0.46
C GLY A 9 -6.88 -5.83 -1.79
N THR A 10 -6.14 -6.02 -2.89
CA THR A 10 -6.49 -5.48 -4.23
C THR A 10 -6.54 -6.58 -5.29
N SER A 11 -6.98 -6.25 -6.51
CA SER A 11 -6.88 -7.15 -7.66
C SER A 11 -5.45 -7.18 -8.23
N VAL A 12 -5.08 -8.26 -8.91
CA VAL A 12 -3.76 -8.45 -9.56
C VAL A 12 -3.39 -7.33 -10.54
N ARG A 13 -4.37 -6.60 -11.07
CA ARG A 13 -4.13 -5.44 -11.95
C ARG A 13 -3.41 -4.31 -11.21
N PHE A 14 -3.64 -4.15 -9.92
CA PHE A 14 -3.06 -3.06 -9.12
C PHE A 14 -1.55 -3.22 -8.93
N PRO A 15 -1.00 -4.36 -8.44
CA PRO A 15 0.45 -4.58 -8.41
C PRO A 15 1.12 -4.48 -9.78
N ARG A 16 0.45 -4.93 -10.86
CA ARG A 16 0.98 -4.76 -12.23
C ARG A 16 1.12 -3.30 -12.61
N ARG A 17 0.13 -2.47 -12.28
CA ARG A 17 0.17 -1.02 -12.50
C ARG A 17 1.30 -0.38 -11.70
N LEU A 18 1.50 -0.75 -10.44
CA LEU A 18 2.62 -0.24 -9.63
C LEU A 18 3.98 -0.50 -10.28
N ILE A 19 4.17 -1.68 -10.88
CA ILE A 19 5.41 -2.02 -11.62
C ILE A 19 5.54 -1.20 -12.90
N GLN A 20 4.45 -1.10 -13.69
CA GLN A 20 4.43 -0.33 -14.93
C GLN A 20 4.76 1.14 -14.70
N GLU A 21 4.15 1.74 -13.68
CA GLU A 21 4.33 3.13 -13.25
C GLU A 21 5.61 3.35 -12.42
N ARG A 22 6.39 2.28 -12.14
CA ARG A 22 7.62 2.34 -11.32
C ARG A 22 7.42 2.90 -9.91
N ARG A 23 6.25 2.66 -9.31
CA ARG A 23 5.89 3.12 -7.97
C ARG A 23 6.42 2.26 -6.84
N ILE A 24 6.91 1.05 -7.14
CA ILE A 24 7.51 0.15 -6.16
C ILE A 24 8.79 -0.49 -6.72
N LYS A 25 9.67 -0.92 -5.83
CA LYS A 25 10.83 -1.75 -6.17
C LYS A 25 10.38 -3.16 -6.55
N PHE A 26 11.01 -3.75 -7.56
CA PHE A 26 10.78 -5.12 -7.98
C PHE A 26 12.05 -5.71 -8.60
N VAL A 27 12.14 -7.04 -8.63
CA VAL A 27 13.22 -7.78 -9.27
C VAL A 27 12.66 -8.53 -10.47
N LYS A 28 13.30 -8.36 -11.63
CA LYS A 28 12.95 -9.11 -12.85
C LYS A 28 13.76 -10.41 -12.88
N LEU A 29 13.05 -11.53 -12.93
CA LEU A 29 13.60 -12.89 -12.99
C LEU A 29 13.17 -13.54 -14.30
N GLY A 30 13.72 -13.04 -15.41
CA GLY A 30 13.27 -13.40 -16.76
C GLY A 30 11.84 -12.95 -17.02
N THR A 31 10.94 -13.92 -17.24
CA THR A 31 9.49 -13.71 -17.37
C THR A 31 8.79 -13.49 -16.03
N HIS A 32 9.40 -13.91 -14.93
CA HIS A 32 8.84 -13.76 -13.59
C HIS A 32 9.24 -12.42 -12.97
N VAL A 33 8.40 -11.92 -12.06
CA VAL A 33 8.69 -10.72 -11.28
C VAL A 33 8.53 -11.06 -9.80
N ARG A 34 9.55 -10.72 -9.01
CA ARG A 34 9.50 -10.79 -7.55
C ARG A 34 9.32 -9.37 -7.01
N ILE A 35 8.38 -9.21 -6.11
CA ILE A 35 8.21 -7.97 -5.35
C ILE A 35 8.71 -8.27 -3.94
N PRO A 36 9.75 -7.57 -3.44
CA PRO A 36 10.15 -7.68 -2.04
C PRO A 36 9.00 -7.25 -1.14
N GLU A 37 8.75 -7.99 -0.06
CA GLU A 37 7.72 -7.63 0.92
C GLU A 37 7.92 -6.22 1.49
N SER A 38 9.18 -5.84 1.77
CA SER A 38 9.53 -4.50 2.24
C SER A 38 9.11 -3.38 1.28
N ALA A 39 9.03 -3.64 -0.03
CA ALA A 39 8.55 -2.65 -0.99
C ALA A 39 7.03 -2.44 -0.87
N LEU A 40 6.28 -3.48 -0.52
CA LEU A 40 4.84 -3.39 -0.27
C LEU A 40 4.57 -2.73 1.09
N LEU A 41 5.33 -3.09 2.12
CA LEU A 41 5.22 -2.47 3.45
C LEU A 41 5.55 -0.98 3.40
N ALA A 42 6.58 -0.58 2.64
CA ALA A 42 6.91 0.83 2.45
C ALA A 42 5.76 1.60 1.76
N LEU A 43 5.15 1.00 0.72
CA LEU A 43 3.98 1.59 0.05
C LEU A 43 2.81 1.77 1.02
N ILE A 44 2.53 0.76 1.84
CA ILE A 44 1.46 0.82 2.85
C ILE A 44 1.77 1.94 3.84
N ALA A 45 2.97 1.96 4.43
CA ALA A 45 3.35 2.97 5.40
C ALA A 45 3.25 4.40 4.83
N GLU A 46 3.71 4.62 3.60
CA GLU A 46 3.64 5.92 2.93
C GLU A 46 2.20 6.32 2.54
N GLY A 47 1.35 5.34 2.21
CA GLY A 47 -0.04 5.55 1.82
C GLY A 47 -1.06 5.48 2.96
N THR A 48 -0.63 5.16 4.18
CA THR A 48 -1.52 5.04 5.34
C THR A 48 -1.91 6.43 5.82
N VAL A 49 -3.21 6.68 5.91
CA VAL A 49 -3.77 7.93 6.46
C VAL A 49 -4.28 7.64 7.86
N GLU A 50 -3.73 8.33 8.85
CA GLU A 50 -4.14 8.20 10.24
C GLU A 50 -5.59 8.72 10.43
N PRO A 51 -6.39 8.06 11.27
CA PRO A 51 -7.74 8.51 11.56
C PRO A 51 -7.71 9.86 12.28
N VAL A 52 -8.66 10.72 11.93
CA VAL A 52 -8.85 12.00 12.64
C VAL A 52 -9.56 11.73 13.96
N ASN A 53 -8.83 11.86 15.07
CA ASN A 53 -9.41 11.79 16.40
C ASN A 53 -9.97 13.16 16.79
N VAL A 54 -11.29 13.24 16.94
CA VAL A 54 -11.98 14.45 17.40
C VAL A 54 -12.54 14.18 18.79
N ALA A 55 -11.99 14.82 19.82
CA ALA A 55 -12.56 14.72 21.15
C ALA A 55 -13.71 15.72 21.28
N TRP A 56 -14.89 15.20 21.64
CA TRP A 56 -16.08 15.99 21.88
C TRP A 56 -16.33 16.07 23.38
N SER A 57 -16.38 17.29 23.91
CA SER A 57 -16.77 17.52 25.31
C SER A 57 -17.68 18.74 25.39
N GLY A 58 -18.78 18.62 26.14
CA GLY A 58 -19.71 19.72 26.40
C GLY A 58 -20.29 20.42 25.16
N GLY A 59 -20.43 19.71 24.03
CA GLY A 59 -20.94 20.29 22.77
C GLY A 59 -19.92 21.10 21.97
N LYS A 60 -18.62 21.03 22.30
CA LYS A 60 -17.53 21.60 21.50
C LYS A 60 -16.51 20.54 21.09
N VAL A 61 -15.91 20.74 19.91
CA VAL A 61 -14.68 20.05 19.50
C VAL A 61 -13.53 20.59 20.34
N VAL A 62 -12.88 19.72 21.08
CA VAL A 62 -11.60 19.99 21.73
C VAL A 62 -10.53 19.19 20.98
N SER A 63 -9.48 19.89 20.50
CA SER A 63 -8.33 19.26 19.84
C SER A 63 -7.41 18.59 20.84
#